data_AF-A0A2R6B0A0-F1
#
_entry.id   AF-A0A2R6B0A0-F1
#
_cell.length_a   1.000
_cell.length_b   1.000
_cell.length_c   1.000
_cell.angle_alpha   90.00
_cell.angle_beta   90.00
_cell.angle_gamma   90.00
#
_symmetry.space_group_name_H-M   'P 1'
#
loop_
_entity.id
_entity.type
_entity.pdbx_description
1 polymer ?
#
loop_
_entity_poly.entity_id
_entity_poly.type
_entity_poly.pdbx_seq_one_letter_code
_entity_poly.pdbx_strand_id
1 'polypeptide(L)'
;MLRSYSLEYDCGEQLEPLLQAYRDAVNSVLKELWGNIEWEKRKVKGKRQWRLLPKYKVDLHSKEYKKKLRDSLLEGWPYAAHWVDSAIKTAYSILKSWR
;
A
#
# COMPACT_ATOMS: atom_id res chain seq x y z
N MET A 1 -0.03 27.28 8.85
CA MET A 1 0.60 27.64 7.57
C MET A 1 1.36 26.44 7.04
N LEU A 2 0.99 25.89 5.88
CA LEU A 2 1.78 24.88 5.18
C LEU A 2 2.96 25.60 4.51
N ARG A 3 4.19 25.25 4.87
CA ARG A 3 5.39 25.71 4.15
C ARG A 3 5.58 24.81 2.94
N SER A 4 5.24 25.29 1.75
CA SER A 4 5.63 24.66 0.49
C SER A 4 7.05 25.12 0.16
N TYR A 5 8.01 24.21 0.17
CA TYR A 5 9.36 24.47 -0.31
C TYR A 5 9.39 24.21 -1.80
N SER A 6 9.72 25.24 -2.59
CA SER A 6 10.06 25.10 -4.00
C SER A 6 11.40 24.38 -4.09
N LEU A 7 11.41 23.14 -4.57
CA LEU A 7 12.66 22.43 -4.88
C LEU A 7 13.19 22.95 -6.22
N GLU A 8 14.44 23.44 -6.22
CA GLU A 8 15.13 23.79 -7.47
C GLU A 8 15.35 22.53 -8.32
N TYR A 9 15.13 22.66 -9.62
CA TYR A 9 14.82 21.54 -10.53
C TYR A 9 16.03 20.66 -10.92
N ASP A 10 17.17 20.77 -10.22
CA ASP A 10 18.42 20.03 -10.51
C ASP A 10 18.73 18.90 -9.50
N CYS A 11 17.83 18.58 -8.56
CA CYS A 11 18.03 17.55 -7.53
C CYS A 11 17.68 16.11 -7.96
N GLY A 12 17.58 15.80 -9.26
CA GLY A 12 17.10 14.50 -9.76
C GLY A 12 17.83 13.29 -9.16
N GLU A 13 19.17 13.30 -9.17
CA GLU A 13 20.00 12.23 -8.59
C GLU A 13 19.90 12.18 -7.05
N GLN A 14 19.65 13.31 -6.39
CA GLN A 14 19.52 13.36 -4.92
C GLN A 14 18.19 12.79 -4.42
N LEU A 15 17.14 12.86 -5.24
CA LEU A 15 15.81 12.35 -4.91
C LEU A 15 15.61 10.90 -5.32
N GLU A 16 16.38 10.40 -6.29
CA GLU A 16 16.27 9.03 -6.77
C GLU A 16 16.28 7.99 -5.62
N PRO A 17 17.20 8.05 -4.63
CA PRO A 17 17.19 7.10 -3.51
C PRO A 17 15.90 7.11 -2.69
N LEU A 18 15.29 8.29 -2.50
CA LEU A 18 14.01 8.43 -1.80
C LEU A 18 12.87 7.85 -2.65
N LEU A 19 12.85 8.14 -3.95
CA LEU A 19 11.82 7.65 -4.86
C LEU A 19 11.86 6.12 -4.99
N GLN A 20 13.06 5.54 -5.07
CA GLN A 20 13.25 4.09 -5.09
C GLN A 20 12.78 3.47 -3.78
N ALA A 21 13.21 3.99 -2.63
CA ALA A 21 12.76 3.51 -1.32
C ALA A 21 11.23 3.62 -1.15
N TYR A 22 10.63 4.73 -1.59
CA TYR A 22 9.18 4.93 -1.55
C TYR A 22 8.43 3.91 -2.43
N ARG A 23 8.90 3.71 -3.67
CA ARG A 23 8.35 2.69 -4.58
C ARG A 23 8.42 1.30 -3.94
N ASP A 24 9.56 0.96 -3.36
CA ASP A 24 9.78 -0.35 -2.76
C ASP A 24 8.92 -0.56 -1.51
N ALA A 25 8.71 0.49 -0.70
CA ALA A 25 7.75 0.47 0.41
C ALA A 25 6.31 0.25 -0.08
N VAL A 26 5.87 0.96 -1.13
CA VAL A 26 4.53 0.74 -1.73
C VAL A 26 4.39 -0.70 -2.24
N ASN A 27 5.38 -1.21 -2.95
CA ASN A 27 5.38 -2.57 -3.48
C ASN A 27 5.37 -3.64 -2.38
N SER A 28 6.11 -3.41 -1.30
CA SER A 28 6.11 -4.30 -0.13
C SER A 28 4.72 -4.38 0.51
N VAL A 29 4.07 -3.24 0.72
CA VAL A 29 2.68 -3.19 1.22
C VAL A 29 1.74 -3.91 0.27
N LEU A 30 1.82 -3.64 -1.05
CA LEU A 30 0.95 -4.30 -2.03
C LEU A 30 1.11 -5.82 -2.01
N LYS A 31 2.36 -6.32 -1.93
CA LYS A 31 2.65 -7.75 -1.85
C LYS A 31 2.04 -8.38 -0.60
N GLU A 32 2.20 -7.72 0.55
CA GLU A 32 1.63 -8.17 1.82
C GLU A 32 0.09 -8.19 1.78
N LEU A 33 -0.54 -7.10 1.32
CA LEU A 33 -2.00 -7.04 1.21
C LEU A 33 -2.54 -8.08 0.23
N TRP A 34 -1.91 -8.23 -0.94
CA TRP A 34 -2.32 -9.18 -1.97
C TRP A 34 -2.15 -10.63 -1.52
N GLY A 35 -1.07 -10.97 -0.80
CA GLY A 35 -0.85 -12.31 -0.24
C GLY A 35 -1.90 -12.75 0.78
N ASN A 36 -2.59 -11.78 1.38
CA ASN A 36 -3.68 -11.98 2.33
C ASN A 36 -5.07 -12.10 1.65
N ILE A 37 -5.14 -12.01 0.32
CA ILE A 37 -6.37 -12.18 -0.45
C ILE A 37 -6.49 -13.62 -0.96
N GLU A 38 -7.61 -14.25 -0.65
CA GLU A 38 -8.08 -15.47 -1.28
C GLU A 38 -9.25 -15.15 -2.22
N TRP A 39 -9.45 -15.98 -3.24
CA TRP A 39 -10.52 -15.78 -4.22
C TRP A 39 -11.57 -16.87 -4.06
N GLU A 40 -12.77 -16.47 -3.63
CA GLU A 40 -13.91 -17.37 -3.54
C GLU A 40 -14.76 -17.27 -4.81
N LYS A 41 -15.03 -18.41 -5.47
CA LYS A 41 -15.91 -18.46 -6.64
C LYS A 41 -17.36 -18.52 -6.20
N ARG A 42 -18.12 -17.44 -6.42
CA ARG A 42 -19.56 -17.37 -6.14
C ARG A 42 -20.39 -17.26 -7.42
N LYS A 43 -21.51 -17.99 -7.45
CA LYS A 43 -22.50 -17.88 -8.52
C LYS A 43 -23.31 -16.62 -8.34
N VAL A 44 -23.48 -15.83 -9.40
CA VAL A 44 -24.34 -14.65 -9.36
C VAL A 44 -25.79 -15.10 -9.35
N LYS A 45 -26.57 -14.69 -8.35
CA LYS A 45 -27.98 -15.05 -8.21
C LYS A 45 -28.74 -14.65 -9.48
N GLY A 46 -29.48 -15.60 -10.06
CA GLY A 46 -30.27 -15.39 -11.29
C GLY A 46 -29.48 -15.33 -12.60
N LYS A 47 -28.15 -15.57 -12.60
CA LYS A 47 -27.34 -15.60 -13.83
C LYS A 47 -26.53 -16.91 -13.95
N ARG A 48 -26.13 -17.27 -15.17
CA ARG A 48 -25.19 -18.38 -15.44
C ARG A 48 -23.71 -18.01 -15.18
N GLN A 49 -23.46 -16.78 -14.73
CA GLN A 49 -22.12 -16.24 -14.51
C GLN A 49 -21.60 -16.54 -13.10
N TRP A 50 -20.28 -16.74 -13.01
CA TRP A 50 -19.53 -16.85 -11.77
C TRP A 50 -18.67 -15.62 -11.55
N ARG A 51 -18.49 -15.22 -10.30
CA ARG A 51 -17.59 -14.13 -9.89
C ARG A 51 -16.58 -14.66 -8.88
N LEU A 52 -15.34 -14.20 -9.00
CA LEU A 52 -14.35 -14.34 -7.94
C LEU A 52 -14.53 -13.14 -7.00
N LEU A 53 -14.77 -13.41 -5.73
CA LEU A 53 -14.84 -12.38 -4.70
C LEU A 53 -13.62 -12.51 -3.80
N PRO A 54 -12.96 -11.39 -3.44
CA PRO A 54 -11.87 -11.41 -2.50
C PRO A 54 -12.39 -11.76 -1.10
N LYS A 55 -11.73 -12.73 -0.47
CA LYS A 55 -11.89 -13.11 0.94
C LYS A 55 -10.55 -12.84 1.61
N TYR A 56 -10.54 -12.10 2.71
CA TYR A 56 -9.31 -11.75 3.41
C TYR A 56 -9.01 -12.78 4.51
N LYS A 57 -7.76 -13.27 4.56
CA LYS A 57 -7.28 -14.21 5.59
C LYS A 57 -7.24 -13.57 6.98
N VAL A 58 -6.96 -12.29 7.02
CA VAL A 58 -6.83 -11.46 8.21
C VAL A 58 -7.66 -10.19 8.06
N ASP A 59 -7.98 -9.52 9.16
CA ASP A 59 -8.59 -8.21 9.11
C ASP A 59 -7.56 -7.13 8.71
N LEU A 60 -7.42 -6.93 7.40
CA LEU A 60 -6.56 -5.91 6.79
C LEU A 60 -6.93 -4.47 7.20
N HIS A 61 -8.11 -4.24 7.77
CA HIS A 61 -8.56 -2.92 8.18
C HIS A 61 -8.42 -2.68 9.68
N SER A 62 -8.08 -3.71 10.46
CA SER A 62 -7.84 -3.60 11.89
C SER A 62 -6.70 -2.62 12.19
N LYS A 63 -6.84 -1.91 13.32
CA LYS A 63 -5.81 -0.98 13.81
C LYS A 63 -4.51 -1.72 14.12
N GLU A 64 -4.61 -2.91 14.70
CA GLU A 64 -3.46 -3.73 15.09
C GLU A 64 -2.66 -4.19 13.87
N TYR A 65 -3.34 -4.66 12.82
CA TYR A 65 -2.68 -5.06 11.57
C TYR A 65 -1.93 -3.88 10.94
N LYS A 66 -2.61 -2.73 10.79
CA LYS A 66 -1.97 -1.52 10.22
C LYS A 66 -0.79 -1.05 11.05
N LYS A 67 -0.86 -1.14 12.38
CA LYS A 67 0.26 -0.80 13.26
C LYS A 67 1.43 -1.76 13.05
N LYS A 68 1.21 -3.07 13.05
CA LYS A 68 2.26 -4.08 12.81
C LYS A 68 2.93 -3.89 11.45
N LEU A 69 2.13 -3.68 10.40
CA LEU A 69 2.62 -3.41 9.04
C LEU A 69 3.46 -2.12 8.97
N ARG A 70 3.03 -1.07 9.68
CA ARG A 70 3.77 0.18 9.74
C ARG A 70 5.09 0.01 10.49
N ASP A 71 5.05 -0.65 11.65
CA ASP A 71 6.22 -0.87 12.50
C ASP A 71 7.27 -1.72 11.76
N SER A 72 6.86 -2.73 10.97
CA SER A 72 7.79 -3.51 10.15
C SER A 72 8.40 -2.74 8.98
N LEU A 73 7.66 -1.81 8.37
CA LEU A 73 8.20 -0.95 7.30
C LEU A 73 9.13 0.14 7.81
N LEU A 74 8.99 0.54 9.07
CA LEU A 74 9.88 1.52 9.70
C LEU A 74 11.22 0.91 10.13
N GLU A 75 11.28 -0.40 10.29
CA GLU A 75 12.52 -1.10 10.60
C GLU A 75 13.51 -0.96 9.43
N GLY A 76 14.61 -0.24 9.66
CA GLY A 76 15.60 0.06 8.63
C GLY A 76 15.20 1.16 7.64
N TRP A 77 14.11 1.90 7.89
CA TRP A 77 13.70 3.00 7.02
C TRP A 77 14.55 4.27 7.24
N PRO A 78 15.28 4.76 6.24
CA PRO A 78 16.25 5.85 6.42
C PRO A 78 15.65 7.26 6.29
N TYR A 79 14.37 7.38 5.90
CA TYR A 79 13.71 8.67 5.66
C TYR A 79 12.65 9.01 6.71
N ALA A 80 11.99 10.15 6.57
CA ALA A 80 10.91 10.54 7.47
C ALA A 80 9.75 9.52 7.45
N ALA A 81 9.21 9.21 8.63
CA ALA A 81 8.17 8.20 8.81
C ALA A 81 6.87 8.47 8.02
N HIS A 82 6.56 9.74 7.75
CA HIS A 82 5.35 10.09 6.99
C HIS A 82 5.36 9.57 5.54
N TRP A 83 6.54 9.28 4.98
CA TRP A 83 6.65 8.62 3.68
C TRP A 83 6.12 7.18 3.72
N VAL A 84 6.39 6.45 4.81
CA VAL A 84 5.82 5.12 5.04
C VAL A 84 4.29 5.21 5.19
N ASP A 85 3.80 6.17 5.96
CA ASP A 85 2.36 6.40 6.11
C ASP A 85 1.67 6.70 4.77
N SER A 86 2.32 7.52 3.93
CA SER A 86 1.86 7.79 2.56
C SER A 86 1.91 6.55 1.66
N ALA A 87 2.97 5.74 1.76
CA ALA A 87 3.12 4.51 0.98
C ALA A 87 2.02 3.51 1.31
N ILE A 88 1.73 3.30 2.60
CA ILE A 88 0.61 2.47 3.06
C ILE A 88 -0.70 2.99 2.48
N LYS A 89 -0.99 4.29 2.64
CA LYS A 89 -2.22 4.90 2.10
C LYS A 89 -2.35 4.70 0.59
N THR A 90 -1.26 4.86 -0.14
CA THR A 90 -1.19 4.67 -1.60
C THR A 90 -1.49 3.23 -1.97
N ALA A 91 -0.85 2.25 -1.33
CA ALA A 91 -1.06 0.84 -1.59
C ALA A 91 -2.51 0.40 -1.32
N TYR A 92 -3.13 0.85 -0.22
CA TYR A 92 -4.56 0.59 0.02
C TYR A 92 -5.47 1.24 -1.04
N SER A 93 -5.11 2.43 -1.53
CA SER A 93 -5.85 3.09 -2.62
C SER A 93 -5.76 2.34 -3.94
N ILE A 94 -4.57 1.82 -4.28
CA ILE A 94 -4.35 0.98 -5.46
C ILE A 94 -5.17 -0.32 -5.33
N LEU A 95 -5.08 -0.99 -4.18
CA LEU A 95 -5.83 -2.23 -3.96
C LEU A 95 -7.35 -2.00 -4.07
N LYS A 96 -7.83 -0.85 -3.57
CA LYS A 96 -9.25 -0.47 -3.68
C LYS A 96 -9.69 -0.27 -5.13
N SER A 97 -8.83 0.21 -6.03
CA SER A 97 -9.20 0.44 -7.43
C SER A 97 -9.23 -0.85 -8.27
N TRP A 98 -8.66 -1.95 -7.77
CA TRP A 98 -8.72 -3.28 -8.42
C TRP A 98 -9.99 -4.07 -8.10
N ARG A 99 -10.81 -3.57 -7.17
CA ARG A 99 -12.08 -4.17 -6.78
C ARG A 99 -13.22 -3.73 -7.69
#